data_AF-Q4BV11-F1
#
_entry.id   AF-Q4BV11-F1
#
_cell.length_a   1.000
_cell.length_b   1.000
_cell.length_c   1.000
_cell.angle_alpha   90.00
_cell.angle_beta   90.00
_cell.angle_gamma   90.00
#
_symmetry.space_group_name_H-M   'P 1'
#
loop_
_entity.id
_entity.type
_entity.pdbx_description
1 polymer ?
#
loop_
_entity_poly.entity_id
_entity_poly.type
_entity_poly.pdbx_seq_one_letter_code
_entity_poly.pdbx_strand_id
1 'polypeptide(L)'
;MIMIQPYDKGSMGQIEKAIQMSDVGLTPNNDGQVIRLNIPSLTEERRKDLVKLASKMAEEGKVAIRNIRRDAIDDVRKQEKNSDISKDESRDLQDDIQKVTDKFTNKIDDLLKSKETDIMTV
;
A
#
# COMPACT_ATOMS: atom_id res chain seq x y z
N MET A 1 -0.26 -16.29 14.42
CA MET A 1 -1.54 -16.44 15.15
C MET A 1 -2.03 -15.06 15.54
N ILE A 2 -3.30 -14.74 15.32
CA ILE A 2 -3.90 -13.47 15.73
C ILE A 2 -4.82 -13.71 16.92
N MET A 3 -4.76 -12.83 17.92
CA MET A 3 -5.65 -12.82 19.07
C MET A 3 -6.44 -11.52 19.08
N ILE A 4 -7.76 -11.62 19.20
CA ILE A 4 -8.69 -10.51 19.26
C ILE A 4 -9.34 -10.54 20.64
N GLN A 5 -9.15 -9.47 21.40
CA GLN A 5 -9.81 -9.29 22.69
C GLN A 5 -10.84 -8.15 22.56
N PRO A 6 -12.14 -8.45 22.66
CA PRO A 6 -13.16 -7.42 22.56
C PRO A 6 -13.22 -6.58 23.84
N TYR A 7 -13.44 -5.28 23.67
CA TYR A 7 -13.64 -4.38 24.81
C TYR A 7 -14.97 -4.67 25.53
N ASP A 8 -16.01 -5.04 24.78
CA ASP A 8 -17.29 -5.51 25.31
C ASP A 8 -17.46 -7.02 25.04
N LYS A 9 -17.68 -7.80 26.10
CA LYS A 9 -17.88 -9.25 25.95
C LYS A 9 -19.20 -9.59 25.23
N GLY A 10 -20.19 -8.70 25.28
CA GLY A 10 -21.47 -8.87 24.57
C GLY A 10 -21.31 -8.88 23.05
N SER A 11 -20.26 -8.26 22.51
CA SER A 11 -20.03 -8.17 21.07
C SER A 11 -19.31 -9.40 20.48
N MET A 12 -18.91 -10.39 21.28
CA MET A 12 -18.16 -11.56 20.80
C MET A 12 -18.86 -12.30 19.66
N GLY A 13 -20.15 -12.61 19.82
CA GLY A 13 -20.90 -13.35 18.80
C GLY A 13 -21.00 -12.58 17.47
N GLN A 14 -21.08 -11.25 17.53
CA GLN A 14 -21.09 -10.41 16.33
C GLN A 14 -19.73 -10.40 15.63
N ILE A 15 -18.64 -10.29 16.40
CA ILE A 15 -17.28 -10.32 15.87
C ILE A 15 -16.99 -11.69 15.22
N GLU A 16 -17.36 -12.78 15.88
CA GLU A 16 -17.18 -14.13 15.36
C GLU A 16 -17.91 -14.34 14.03
N LYS A 17 -19.19 -13.92 13.97
CA LYS A 17 -19.99 -14.01 12.76
C LYS A 17 -19.44 -13.14 11.63
N ALA A 18 -18.97 -11.93 11.94
CA ALA A 18 -18.36 -11.03 10.95
C ALA A 18 -17.08 -11.64 10.36
N ILE A 19 -16.25 -12.28 11.18
CA ILE A 19 -15.05 -12.98 10.70
C ILE A 19 -15.42 -14.15 9.79
N GLN A 20 -16.38 -14.99 10.19
CA GLN A 20 -16.85 -16.13 9.38
C GLN A 20 -17.47 -15.70 8.05
N MET A 21 -18.17 -14.57 8.01
CA MET A 21 -18.79 -14.03 6.80
C MET A 21 -17.80 -13.25 5.91
N SER A 22 -16.59 -12.98 6.38
CA SER A 22 -15.61 -12.21 5.62
C SER A 22 -14.81 -13.07 4.66
N ASP A 23 -14.28 -12.45 3.61
CA ASP A 23 -13.49 -13.11 2.56
C ASP A 23 -12.09 -13.58 3.03
N VAL A 24 -11.80 -13.49 4.33
CA VAL A 24 -10.51 -13.91 4.90
C VAL A 24 -10.38 -15.43 5.01
N GLY A 25 -11.51 -16.17 4.99
CA GLY A 25 -11.51 -17.63 5.01
C GLY A 25 -10.92 -18.26 6.28
N LEU A 26 -10.96 -17.54 7.41
CA LEU A 26 -10.43 -18.01 8.69
C LEU A 26 -11.57 -18.43 9.62
N THR A 27 -11.41 -19.57 10.27
CA THR A 27 -12.34 -20.04 11.30
C THR A 27 -11.92 -19.48 12.68
N PRO A 28 -12.74 -18.63 13.32
CA PRO A 28 -12.47 -18.13 14.66
C PRO A 28 -12.58 -19.24 15.72
N ASN A 29 -11.65 -19.27 16.66
CA ASN A 29 -11.72 -20.09 17.87
C ASN A 29 -11.99 -19.19 19.08
N ASN A 30 -13.16 -19.34 19.68
CA ASN A 30 -13.62 -18.50 20.79
C ASN A 30 -13.55 -19.29 22.11
N ASP A 31 -12.92 -18.71 23.15
CA ASP A 31 -12.83 -19.31 24.49
C ASP A 31 -13.66 -18.58 25.57
N GLY A 32 -14.51 -17.65 25.14
CA GLY A 32 -15.36 -16.87 26.05
C GLY A 32 -14.72 -15.57 26.55
N GLN A 33 -13.43 -15.33 26.29
CA GLN A 33 -12.77 -14.06 26.60
C GLN A 33 -12.00 -13.48 25.41
N VAL A 34 -11.43 -14.33 24.57
CA VAL A 34 -10.69 -13.93 23.38
C VAL A 34 -11.10 -14.78 22.17
N ILE A 35 -10.98 -14.19 21.00
CA ILE A 35 -11.14 -14.86 19.71
C ILE A 35 -9.74 -15.06 19.12
N ARG A 36 -9.38 -16.30 18.82
CA ARG A 36 -8.12 -16.68 18.20
C ARG A 36 -8.33 -17.03 16.73
N LEU A 37 -7.45 -16.51 15.88
CA LEU A 37 -7.40 -16.85 14.46
C LEU A 37 -6.07 -17.54 14.14
N ASN A 38 -6.19 -18.81 13.75
CA ASN A 38 -5.08 -19.60 13.26
C ASN A 38 -4.93 -19.30 11.77
N ILE A 39 -3.84 -18.63 11.41
CA ILE A 39 -3.49 -18.38 10.01
C ILE A 39 -2.72 -19.60 9.54
N PRO A 40 -3.26 -20.39 8.60
CA PRO A 40 -2.51 -21.50 8.02
C PRO A 40 -1.30 -20.95 7.26
N SER A 41 -0.21 -21.73 7.23
CA SER A 41 0.94 -21.40 6.39
C SER A 41 0.50 -21.32 4.94
N LEU A 42 0.89 -20.23 4.27
CA LEU A 42 0.61 -20.06 2.84
C LEU A 42 1.40 -21.07 2.03
N THR A 43 0.74 -21.71 1.05
CA THR A 43 1.41 -22.52 0.02
C THR A 43 2.33 -21.64 -0.82
N GLU A 44 3.35 -22.25 -1.44
CA GLU A 44 4.27 -21.51 -2.31
C GLU A 44 3.54 -20.83 -3.49
N GLU A 45 2.54 -21.52 -4.07
CA GLU A 45 1.68 -20.97 -5.12
C GLU A 45 0.94 -19.71 -4.64
N ARG A 46 0.35 -19.76 -3.43
CA ARG A 46 -0.35 -18.61 -2.88
C ARG A 46 0.58 -17.44 -2.58
N ARG A 47 1.82 -17.71 -2.14
CA ARG A 47 2.85 -16.67 -1.95
C ARG A 47 3.22 -16.00 -3.27
N LYS A 48 3.38 -16.76 -4.35
CA LYS A 48 3.64 -16.21 -5.70
C LYS A 48 2.50 -15.31 -6.20
N ASP A 49 1.24 -15.68 -5.93
CA ASP A 49 0.10 -14.83 -6.29
C ASP A 49 0.07 -13.51 -5.50
N LEU A 50 0.42 -13.55 -4.21
CA LEU A 50 0.51 -12.35 -3.38
C LEU A 50 1.66 -11.44 -3.84
N VAL A 51 2.79 -12.01 -4.27
CA VAL A 51 3.89 -11.24 -4.89
C VAL A 51 3.40 -10.52 -6.14
N LYS A 52 2.72 -11.23 -7.07
CA LYS A 52 2.15 -10.61 -8.28
C LYS A 52 1.19 -9.46 -7.95
N LEU A 53 0.35 -9.64 -6.93
CA LEU A 53 -0.55 -8.59 -6.46
C LEU A 53 0.22 -7.38 -5.94
N ALA A 54 1.24 -7.60 -5.11
CA ALA A 54 2.10 -6.54 -4.60
C ALA A 54 2.81 -5.78 -5.74
N SER A 55 3.35 -6.47 -6.73
CA SER A 55 4.01 -5.85 -7.89
C SER A 55 3.01 -5.03 -8.71
N LYS A 56 1.77 -5.51 -8.88
CA LYS A 56 0.70 -4.74 -9.54
C LYS A 56 0.39 -3.44 -8.80
N MET A 57 0.23 -3.49 -7.47
CA MET A 57 -0.01 -2.30 -6.65
C MET A 57 1.16 -1.31 -6.71
N ALA A 58 2.40 -1.81 -6.73
CA ALA A 58 3.58 -0.98 -6.87
C ALA A 58 3.59 -0.25 -8.22
N GLU A 59 3.29 -0.92 -9.32
CA GLU A 59 3.24 -0.27 -10.63
C GLU A 59 2.11 0.76 -10.73
N GLU A 60 0.92 0.45 -10.20
CA GLU A 60 -0.19 1.42 -10.10
C GLU A 60 0.23 2.68 -9.33
N GLY A 61 0.94 2.52 -8.21
CA GLY A 61 1.50 3.62 -7.44
C GLY A 61 2.51 4.45 -8.23
N LYS A 62 3.41 3.81 -8.98
CA LYS A 62 4.38 4.51 -9.84
C LYS A 62 3.70 5.25 -10.98
N VAL A 63 2.68 4.67 -11.60
CA VAL A 63 1.87 5.33 -12.64
C VAL A 63 1.21 6.59 -12.07
N ALA A 64 0.62 6.51 -10.87
CA ALA A 64 0.02 7.67 -10.21
C ALA A 64 1.05 8.79 -9.96
N ILE A 65 2.24 8.46 -9.46
CA ILE A 65 3.34 9.42 -9.27
C ILE A 65 3.72 10.09 -10.60
N ARG A 66 3.86 9.31 -11.69
CA ARG A 66 4.23 9.84 -13.01
C ARG A 66 3.16 10.78 -13.57
N ASN A 67 1.88 10.48 -13.33
CA ASN A 67 0.77 11.35 -13.72
C ASN A 67 0.81 12.68 -12.95
N ILE A 68 0.94 12.62 -11.62
CA ILE A 68 1.07 13.83 -10.78
C ILE A 68 2.26 14.68 -11.20
N ARG A 69 3.41 14.05 -11.50
CA ARG A 69 4.59 14.77 -12.01
C ARG A 69 4.27 15.50 -13.31
N ARG A 70 3.58 14.84 -14.25
CA ARG A 70 3.20 15.45 -15.53
C ARG A 70 2.33 16.68 -15.31
N ASP A 71 1.31 16.56 -14.47
CA ASP A 71 0.39 17.65 -14.16
C ASP A 71 1.15 18.84 -13.51
N ALA A 72 2.04 18.54 -12.55
CA ALA A 72 2.88 19.56 -11.91
C ALA A 72 3.83 20.27 -12.89
N ILE A 73 4.48 19.54 -13.81
CA ILE A 73 5.33 20.13 -14.85
C ILE A 73 4.51 21.01 -15.80
N ASP A 74 3.33 20.56 -16.20
CA ASP A 74 2.46 21.33 -17.08
C ASP A 74 1.98 22.62 -16.42
N ASP A 75 1.74 22.63 -15.11
CA ASP A 75 1.40 23.83 -14.35
C ASP A 75 2.57 24.81 -14.20
N VAL A 76 3.80 24.32 -13.94
CA VAL A 76 5.01 25.16 -13.95
C VAL A 76 5.22 25.82 -15.31
N ARG A 77 5.03 25.06 -16.40
CA ARG A 77 5.13 25.60 -17.77
C ARG A 77 4.07 26.64 -18.10
N LYS A 78 2.87 26.54 -17.52
CA LYS A 78 1.82 27.57 -17.66
C LYS A 78 2.22 28.85 -16.93
N GLN A 79 2.71 28.75 -15.70
CA GLN A 79 3.19 29.90 -14.92
C GLN A 79 4.33 30.63 -15.62
N GLU A 80 5.29 29.89 -16.22
CA GLU A 80 6.36 30.48 -17.03
C GLU A 80 5.80 31.25 -18.24
N LYS A 81 4.84 30.67 -18.96
CA LYS A 81 4.20 31.33 -20.11
C LYS A 81 3.42 32.59 -19.72
N ASN A 82 2.79 32.57 -18.55
CA ASN A 82 2.06 33.71 -18.00
C ASN A 82 3.00 34.79 -17.44
N SER A 83 4.32 34.55 -17.43
CA SER A 83 5.32 35.40 -16.79
C SER A 83 5.12 35.55 -15.27
N ASP A 84 4.44 34.60 -14.64
CA ASP A 84 4.27 34.52 -13.17
C ASP A 84 5.59 34.13 -12.49
N ILE A 85 6.44 33.37 -13.21
CA ILE A 85 7.78 32.94 -12.79
C ILE A 85 8.79 33.14 -13.92
N SER A 86 10.07 33.27 -13.57
CA SER A 86 11.17 33.36 -14.54
C SER A 86 11.54 32.00 -15.16
N LYS A 87 12.33 32.01 -16.24
CA LYS A 87 12.86 30.79 -16.86
C LYS A 87 13.78 30.00 -15.94
N ASP A 88 14.55 30.70 -15.11
CA ASP A 88 15.47 30.08 -14.17
C ASP A 88 14.69 29.41 -13.03
N GLU A 89 13.71 30.11 -12.45
CA GLU A 89 12.80 29.51 -11.45
C GLU A 89 12.01 28.31 -12.00
N SER A 90 11.53 28.38 -13.25
CA SER A 90 10.84 27.27 -13.92
C SER A 90 11.72 26.02 -14.03
N ARG A 91 13.02 26.20 -14.29
CA ARG A 91 13.98 25.09 -14.36
C ARG A 91 14.23 24.49 -12.98
N ASP A 92 14.46 25.33 -11.97
CA ASP A 92 14.70 24.87 -10.59
C ASP A 92 13.49 24.09 -10.04
N LEU A 93 12.27 24.58 -10.29
CA LEU A 93 11.03 23.89 -9.90
C LEU A 93 10.87 22.54 -10.61
N GLN A 94 11.20 22.45 -11.90
CA GLN A 94 11.15 21.18 -12.64
C GLN A 94 12.16 20.16 -12.09
N ASP A 95 13.37 20.61 -11.75
CA ASP A 95 14.39 19.75 -11.15
C ASP A 95 13.97 19.24 -9.76
N ASP A 96 13.36 20.10 -8.95
CA ASP A 96 12.87 19.72 -7.62
C ASP A 96 11.67 18.76 -7.71
N ILE A 97 10.73 19.00 -8.64
CA ILE A 97 9.65 18.05 -8.95
C ILE A 97 10.23 16.69 -9.35
N GLN A 98 11.27 16.67 -10.17
CA GLN A 98 11.91 15.44 -10.61
C GLN A 98 12.58 14.70 -9.45
N LYS A 99 13.36 15.39 -8.60
CA LYS A 99 13.98 14.81 -7.39
C LYS A 99 12.93 14.18 -6.46
N VAL A 100 11.80 14.86 -6.24
CA VAL A 100 10.72 14.35 -5.39
C VAL A 100 10.06 13.12 -6.02
N THR A 101 9.82 13.15 -7.33
CA THR A 101 9.27 12.01 -8.08
C THR A 101 10.16 10.79 -7.96
N ASP A 102 11.48 10.95 -8.17
CA ASP A 102 12.44 9.85 -8.11
C ASP A 102 12.54 9.28 -6.69
N LYS A 103 12.55 10.15 -5.67
CA LYS A 103 12.53 9.74 -4.27
C LYS A 103 11.34 8.83 -3.95
N PHE A 104 10.13 9.20 -4.36
CA PHE A 104 8.93 8.40 -4.07
C PHE A 104 8.82 7.16 -4.95
N THR A 105 9.33 7.21 -6.18
CA THR A 105 9.43 6.02 -7.05
C THR A 105 10.35 4.97 -6.42
N ASN A 106 11.54 5.38 -5.97
CA ASN A 106 12.48 4.50 -5.28
C ASN A 106 11.90 3.94 -3.97
N LYS A 107 11.15 4.77 -3.23
CA LYS A 107 10.47 4.31 -2.01
C LYS A 107 9.45 3.20 -2.30
N ILE A 108 8.73 3.27 -3.42
CA ILE A 108 7.83 2.19 -3.83
C ILE A 108 8.63 0.92 -4.15
N ASP A 109 9.75 1.03 -4.84
CA ASP A 109 10.63 -0.11 -5.15
C ASP A 109 11.16 -0.79 -3.89
N ASP A 110 11.62 -0.01 -2.91
CA ASP A 110 12.11 -0.54 -1.63
C ASP A 110 10.98 -1.25 -0.86
N LEU A 111 9.79 -0.65 -0.82
CA LEU A 111 8.63 -1.26 -0.15
C LEU A 111 8.19 -2.56 -0.83
N LEU A 112 8.18 -2.60 -2.17
CA LEU A 112 7.87 -3.81 -2.92
C LEU A 112 8.89 -4.90 -2.59
N LYS A 113 10.19 -4.60 -2.67
CA LYS A 113 11.26 -5.57 -2.40
C LYS A 113 11.19 -6.12 -0.97
N SER A 114 10.97 -5.24 0.02
CA SER A 114 10.75 -5.66 1.40
C SER A 114 9.55 -6.59 1.50
N LYS A 115 8.43 -6.23 0.85
CA LYS A 115 7.21 -7.01 0.92
C LYS A 115 7.33 -8.36 0.23
N GLU A 116 8.01 -8.43 -0.91
CA GLU A 116 8.30 -9.68 -1.61
C GLU A 116 9.14 -10.61 -0.74
N THR A 117 10.15 -10.07 -0.07
CA THR A 117 10.97 -10.83 0.89
C THR A 117 10.10 -11.34 2.03
N ASP A 118 9.29 -10.50 2.67
CA ASP A 118 8.39 -10.90 3.75
C ASP A 118 7.39 -11.99 3.33
N ILE A 119 6.87 -11.91 2.08
CA ILE A 119 5.93 -12.91 1.55
C ILE A 119 6.64 -14.24 1.28
N MET A 120 7.91 -14.23 0.88
CA MET A 120 8.64 -15.45 0.54
C MET A 120 9.35 -16.09 1.74
N THR A 121 9.63 -15.31 2.78
CA THR A 121 10.27 -15.81 4.01
C THR A 121 9.21 -16.39 4.96
N VAL A 122 9.60 -17.38 5.76
CA VAL A 122 8.78 -17.98 6.84
C VAL A 122 9.43 -17.64 8.17
#